data_AF-A0AAW1D1M9-F1
#
_entry.id   AF-A0AAW1D1M9-F1
#
_cell.length_a   1.000
_cell.length_b   1.000
_cell.length_c   1.000
_cell.angle_alpha   90.00
_cell.angle_beta   90.00
_cell.angle_gamma   90.00
#
_symmetry.space_group_name_H-M   'P 1'
#
loop_
_entity.id
_entity.type
_entity.pdbx_description
1 polymer ?
#
loop_
_entity_poly.entity_id
_entity_poly.type
_entity_poly.pdbx_seq_one_letter_code
_entity_poly.pdbx_strand_id
1 'polypeptide(L)'
;MPDEASTQLFGLLNQLTEGHQWLFEEFALVPETGWSIDPFGVGSTMPYLLSASGVDKGYVIQRIHFAWKNYLGLIGALDTKWIQDFSTETENYDMPLRIQHSKTYSVGDSCGITPKLCSYYDFINLKNEITFSNIRKRVDVSF
;
A
#
# COMPACT_ATOMS: atom_id res chain seq x y z
N MET A 1 2.23 -8.60 7.64
CA MET A 1 0.99 -8.24 6.94
C MET A 1 -0.13 -9.15 7.46
N PRO A 2 -0.82 -8.75 8.54
CA PRO A 2 -1.92 -9.52 9.10
C PRO A 2 -3.25 -9.25 8.36
N ASP A 3 -4.26 -10.10 8.57
CA ASP A 3 -5.65 -9.71 8.29
C ASP A 3 -6.07 -8.58 9.22
N GLU A 4 -6.88 -7.64 8.73
CA GLU A 4 -7.34 -6.46 9.47
C GLU A 4 -8.83 -6.55 9.85
N ALA A 5 -9.56 -7.57 9.39
CA ALA A 5 -11.00 -7.71 9.64
C ALA A 5 -11.32 -8.67 10.81
N SER A 6 -10.67 -9.84 10.86
CA SER A 6 -10.97 -10.89 11.84
C SER A 6 -9.94 -11.00 12.97
N THR A 7 -8.78 -10.36 12.81
CA THR A 7 -7.71 -10.43 13.80
C THR A 7 -8.01 -9.57 15.02
N GLN A 8 -7.91 -10.16 16.21
CA GLN A 8 -8.00 -9.42 17.47
C GLN A 8 -6.80 -8.48 17.65
N LEU A 9 -7.01 -7.36 18.34
CA LEU A 9 -5.98 -6.36 18.68
C LEU A 9 -4.66 -6.98 19.20
N PHE A 10 -4.74 -7.92 20.15
CA PHE A 10 -3.53 -8.55 20.70
C PHE A 10 -2.78 -9.41 19.69
N GLY A 11 -3.49 -10.02 18.74
CA GLY A 11 -2.87 -10.74 17.63
C GLY A 11 -2.08 -9.79 16.73
N LEU A 12 -2.66 -8.62 16.39
CA LEU A 12 -1.99 -7.57 15.63
C LEU A 12 -0.77 -7.03 16.36
N LEU A 13 -0.87 -6.76 17.67
CA LEU A 13 0.23 -6.24 18.46
C LEU A 13 1.37 -7.25 18.63
N ASN A 14 1.04 -8.54 18.86
CA ASN A 14 2.03 -9.58 19.08
C ASN A 14 2.89 -9.79 17.83
N GLN A 15 2.26 -9.98 16.66
CA GLN A 15 3.01 -10.18 15.41
C GLN A 15 3.85 -8.94 15.03
N LEU A 16 3.37 -7.73 15.35
CA LEU A 16 4.09 -6.49 15.07
C LEU A 16 5.36 -6.42 15.93
N THR A 17 5.20 -6.68 17.23
CA THR A 17 6.28 -6.70 18.21
C THR A 17 7.33 -7.76 17.84
N GLU A 18 6.90 -8.99 17.57
CA GLU A 18 7.80 -10.10 17.22
C GLU A 18 8.67 -9.78 16.00
N GLY A 19 8.06 -9.28 14.92
CA GLY A 19 8.79 -8.93 13.71
C GLY A 19 9.75 -7.75 13.91
N HIS A 20 9.32 -6.71 14.64
CA HIS A 20 10.17 -5.54 14.90
C HIS A 20 11.34 -5.86 15.84
N GLN A 21 11.12 -6.67 16.88
CA GLN A 21 12.18 -7.12 17.78
C GLN A 21 13.23 -7.94 17.02
N TRP A 22 12.79 -8.90 16.21
CA TRP A 22 13.70 -9.72 15.41
C TRP A 22 14.54 -8.87 14.43
N LEU A 23 13.91 -7.92 13.74
CA LEU A 23 14.64 -7.01 12.83
C LEU A 23 15.68 -6.15 13.56
N PHE A 24 15.35 -5.68 14.76
CA PHE A 24 16.26 -4.88 15.55
C PHE A 24 17.43 -5.70 16.10
N GLU A 25 17.16 -6.90 16.61
CA GLU A 25 18.18 -7.78 17.19
C GLU A 25 19.16 -8.31 16.13
N GLU A 26 18.65 -8.71 14.95
CA GLU A 26 19.49 -9.31 13.91
C GLU A 26 20.16 -8.28 13.00
N PHE A 27 19.53 -7.13 12.74
CA PHE A 27 20.01 -6.17 11.75
C PHE A 27 20.17 -4.74 12.27
N ALA A 28 19.82 -4.45 13.53
CA ALA A 28 19.75 -3.09 14.07
C ALA A 28 18.88 -2.15 13.21
N LEU A 29 17.81 -2.70 12.61
CA LEU A 29 16.87 -1.96 11.76
C LEU A 29 15.55 -1.73 12.48
N VAL A 30 15.04 -0.51 12.37
CA VAL A 30 13.69 -0.12 12.82
C VAL A 30 12.87 0.28 11.59
N PRO A 31 11.79 -0.43 11.25
CA PRO A 31 10.92 -0.05 10.14
C PRO A 31 10.27 1.32 10.40
N GLU A 32 10.27 2.18 9.39
CA GLU A 32 9.68 3.53 9.49
C GLU A 32 8.43 3.70 8.59
N THR A 33 8.13 2.71 7.74
CA THR A 33 6.99 2.73 6.81
C THR A 33 6.25 1.40 6.83
N GLY A 34 4.92 1.44 6.94
CA GLY A 34 4.06 0.26 6.85
C GLY A 34 3.63 -0.05 5.42
N TRP A 35 3.48 -1.34 5.10
CA TRP A 35 3.06 -1.82 3.77
C TRP A 35 2.02 -2.93 3.87
N SER A 36 0.78 -2.65 3.46
CA SER A 36 -0.37 -3.55 3.57
C SER A 36 -1.20 -3.57 2.27
N ILE A 37 -0.82 -4.44 1.33
CA ILE A 37 -1.43 -4.47 -0.01
C ILE A 37 -2.43 -5.62 -0.24
N ASP A 38 -2.53 -6.59 0.68
CA ASP A 38 -3.36 -7.77 0.48
C ASP A 38 -4.42 -8.11 1.56
N PRO A 39 -4.61 -7.35 2.66
CA PRO A 39 -5.78 -7.55 3.51
C PRO A 39 -7.09 -7.16 2.81
N PHE A 40 -8.18 -7.90 3.05
CA PHE A 40 -9.46 -7.68 2.38
C PHE A 40 -10.28 -6.57 3.05
N GLY A 41 -9.83 -5.33 2.86
CA GLY A 41 -10.29 -4.18 3.62
C GLY A 41 -9.25 -3.79 4.67
N VAL A 42 -9.34 -2.55 5.14
CA VAL A 42 -8.39 -1.97 6.09
C VAL A 42 -9.13 -1.45 7.31
N GLY A 43 -8.51 -1.60 8.49
CA GLY A 43 -9.05 -1.15 9.77
C GLY A 43 -8.31 0.08 10.30
N SER A 44 -8.97 0.89 11.15
CA SER A 44 -8.34 2.04 11.82
C SER A 44 -7.28 1.62 12.86
N THR A 45 -7.33 0.36 13.32
CA THR A 45 -6.40 -0.20 14.31
C THR A 45 -4.96 -0.24 13.82
N MET A 46 -4.69 -0.64 12.57
CA MET A 46 -3.33 -0.75 12.06
C MET A 46 -2.62 0.62 11.95
N PRO A 47 -3.22 1.67 11.38
CA PRO A 47 -2.64 3.02 11.41
C PRO A 47 -2.27 3.50 12.82
N TYR A 48 -3.12 3.23 13.82
CA TYR A 48 -2.84 3.55 15.22
C TYR A 48 -1.63 2.78 15.75
N LEU A 49 -1.63 1.45 15.61
CA LEU A 49 -0.53 0.60 16.11
C LEU A 49 0.80 0.97 15.47
N LEU A 50 0.82 1.25 14.16
CA LEU A 50 2.02 1.68 13.46
C LEU A 50 2.54 3.00 14.02
N SER A 51 1.68 4.03 14.09
CA SER A 51 2.05 5.34 14.65
C SER A 51 2.56 5.23 16.10
N ALA A 52 1.83 4.51 16.95
CA ALA A 52 2.21 4.28 18.35
C ALA A 52 3.51 3.47 18.51
N SER A 53 3.87 2.65 17.53
CA SER A 53 5.14 1.90 17.51
C SER A 53 6.33 2.69 16.93
N GLY A 54 6.13 3.95 16.54
CA GLY A 54 7.16 4.81 15.96
C GLY A 54 7.30 4.69 14.43
N VAL A 55 6.37 4.01 13.76
CA VAL A 55 6.29 3.98 12.29
C VAL A 55 5.49 5.20 11.84
N ASP A 56 6.16 6.29 11.48
CA ASP A 56 5.52 7.58 11.22
C ASP A 56 5.72 8.14 9.79
N LYS A 57 6.63 7.58 8.99
CA LYS A 57 6.89 8.07 7.62
C LYS A 57 5.78 7.75 6.65
N GLY A 58 4.97 6.73 6.95
CA GLY A 58 3.70 6.51 6.27
C GLY A 58 3.27 5.06 6.20
N TYR A 59 2.07 4.88 5.65
CA TYR A 59 1.41 3.59 5.50
C TYR A 59 0.84 3.44 4.10
N VAL A 60 1.21 2.37 3.40
CA VAL A 60 0.72 2.09 2.06
C VAL A 60 -0.37 1.02 2.10
N ILE A 61 -1.53 1.34 1.55
CA ILE A 61 -2.66 0.41 1.44
C ILE A 61 -3.12 0.22 -0.01
N GLN A 62 -3.63 -0.97 -0.32
CA GLN A 62 -4.19 -1.29 -1.63
C GLN A 62 -5.70 -1.50 -1.59
N ARG A 63 -6.20 -2.45 -0.80
CA ARG A 63 -7.54 -3.01 -0.97
C ARG A 63 -8.59 -2.19 -0.22
N ILE A 64 -9.09 -1.16 -0.88
CA ILE A 64 -10.31 -0.44 -0.51
C ILE A 64 -11.35 -0.58 -1.62
N HIS A 65 -12.61 -0.26 -1.32
CA HIS A 65 -13.69 -0.31 -2.30
C HIS A 65 -13.36 0.55 -3.54
N PHE A 66 -13.61 0.02 -4.75
CA PHE A 66 -13.24 0.69 -6.01
C PHE A 66 -13.87 2.09 -6.16
N ALA A 67 -15.09 2.28 -5.66
CA ALA A 67 -15.76 3.59 -5.69
C ALA A 67 -14.98 4.64 -4.88
N TRP A 68 -14.41 4.25 -3.72
CA TRP A 68 -13.57 5.14 -2.92
C TRP A 68 -12.25 5.44 -3.64
N LYS A 69 -11.60 4.44 -4.26
CA LYS A 69 -10.39 4.68 -5.07
C LYS A 69 -10.65 5.69 -6.19
N ASN A 70 -11.74 5.50 -6.93
CA ASN A 70 -12.11 6.40 -8.03
C ASN A 70 -12.38 7.80 -7.53
N TYR A 71 -13.18 7.94 -6.46
CA TYR A 71 -13.48 9.24 -5.87
C TYR A 71 -12.22 9.96 -5.36
N LEU A 72 -11.41 9.28 -4.56
CA LEU A 72 -10.17 9.83 -4.01
C LEU A 72 -9.15 10.15 -5.11
N GLY A 73 -9.08 9.34 -6.16
CA GLY A 73 -8.28 9.62 -7.35
C GLY A 73 -8.74 10.87 -8.09
N LEU A 74 -10.06 11.09 -8.22
CA LEU A 74 -10.62 12.27 -8.88
C LEU A 74 -10.31 13.58 -8.12
N ILE A 75 -10.35 13.54 -6.78
CA ILE A 75 -10.07 14.72 -5.96
C ILE A 75 -8.58 14.86 -5.58
N GLY A 76 -7.72 13.95 -6.05
CA GLY A 76 -6.28 13.96 -5.73
C GLY A 76 -5.94 13.61 -4.29
N ALA A 77 -6.82 12.91 -3.56
CA ALA A 77 -6.69 12.57 -2.14
C ALA A 77 -6.25 11.11 -1.91
N LEU A 78 -5.52 10.51 -2.85
CA LEU A 78 -4.90 9.20 -2.66
C LEU A 78 -3.71 9.25 -1.68
N ASP A 79 -3.11 10.43 -1.53
CA ASP A 79 -2.15 10.75 -0.48
C ASP A 79 -2.89 11.58 0.57
N THR A 80 -3.10 11.00 1.75
CA THR A 80 -3.91 11.61 2.80
C THR A 80 -3.35 11.29 4.19
N LYS A 81 -4.02 11.75 5.24
CA LYS A 81 -3.69 11.44 6.63
C LYS A 81 -4.84 10.66 7.25
N TRP A 82 -4.56 9.50 7.82
CA TRP A 82 -5.53 8.75 8.62
C TRP A 82 -5.51 9.31 10.04
N ILE A 83 -6.63 9.85 10.49
CA ILE A 83 -6.80 10.43 11.82
C ILE A 83 -7.63 9.46 12.66
N GLN A 84 -7.21 9.19 13.90
CA GLN A 84 -7.99 8.36 14.82
C GLN A 84 -9.13 9.17 15.43
N ASP A 85 -10.29 8.54 15.63
CA ASP A 85 -11.47 9.23 16.20
C ASP A 85 -11.23 9.77 17.62
N PHE A 86 -10.28 9.18 18.35
CA PHE A 86 -9.87 9.59 19.69
C PHE A 86 -8.60 10.47 19.70
N SER A 87 -8.09 10.89 18.53
CA SER A 87 -6.93 11.78 18.42
C SER A 87 -7.26 13.14 19.06
N THR A 88 -6.34 13.67 19.87
CA THR A 88 -6.47 14.97 20.54
C THR A 88 -5.29 15.88 20.19
N GLU A 89 -5.35 17.16 20.57
CA GLU A 89 -4.23 18.10 20.35
C GLU A 89 -2.95 17.65 21.07
N THR A 90 -3.07 16.94 22.20
CA THR A 90 -1.94 16.48 23.03
C THR A 90 -1.49 15.06 22.72
N GLU A 91 -2.39 14.20 22.23
CA GLU A 91 -2.10 12.81 21.87
C GLU A 91 -2.57 12.53 20.45
N ASN A 92 -1.63 12.66 19.51
CA ASN A 92 -1.88 12.51 18.09
C ASN A 92 -1.17 11.25 17.56
N TYR A 93 -1.97 10.31 17.05
CA TYR A 93 -1.49 9.06 16.43
C TYR A 93 -1.88 9.02 14.95
N ASP A 94 -1.85 10.18 14.31
CA ASP A 94 -2.22 10.28 12.92
C ASP A 94 -1.16 9.62 12.04
N MET A 95 -1.60 9.03 10.94
CA MET A 95 -0.74 8.25 10.05
C MET A 95 -0.79 8.83 8.63
N PRO A 96 0.34 9.29 8.06
CA PRO A 96 0.43 9.56 6.63
C PRO A 96 0.08 8.29 5.84
N LEU A 97 -0.81 8.39 4.86
CA LEU A 97 -1.39 7.26 4.16
C LEU A 97 -1.27 7.45 2.64
N ARG A 98 -0.77 6.41 1.98
CA ARG A 98 -0.81 6.25 0.52
C ARG A 98 -1.83 5.16 0.15
N ILE A 99 -2.87 5.55 -0.56
CA ILE A 99 -3.81 4.62 -1.18
C ILE A 99 -3.36 4.38 -2.61
N GLN A 100 -3.07 3.13 -2.95
CA GLN A 100 -2.72 2.77 -4.32
C GLN A 100 -3.90 3.02 -5.27
N HIS A 101 -3.61 3.60 -6.43
CA HIS A 101 -4.61 3.96 -7.44
C HIS A 101 -5.16 2.75 -8.21
N SER A 102 -4.34 1.71 -8.35
CA SER A 102 -4.60 0.57 -9.21
C SER A 102 -5.69 -0.36 -8.65
N LYS A 103 -6.23 -1.22 -9.53
CA LYS A 103 -7.18 -2.28 -9.14
C LYS A 103 -6.47 -3.37 -8.33
N THR A 104 -5.36 -3.89 -8.83
CA THR A 104 -4.51 -4.86 -8.14
C THR A 104 -3.12 -4.29 -7.85
N TYR A 105 -2.35 -4.96 -7.01
CA TYR A 105 -0.95 -4.62 -6.75
C TYR A 105 0.03 -5.26 -7.76
N SER A 106 -0.48 -5.88 -8.83
CA SER A 106 0.36 -6.48 -9.87
C SER A 106 0.99 -5.41 -10.79
N VAL A 107 2.12 -5.75 -11.41
CA VAL A 107 2.81 -4.86 -12.38
C VAL A 107 1.88 -4.45 -13.51
N GLY A 108 1.02 -5.37 -13.97
CA GLY A 108 0.04 -5.14 -15.03
C GLY A 108 -1.06 -4.12 -14.69
N ASP A 109 -1.21 -3.71 -13.43
CA ASP A 109 -2.19 -2.70 -13.02
C ASP A 109 -1.55 -1.48 -12.33
N SER A 110 -0.34 -1.60 -11.78
CA SER A 110 0.25 -0.58 -10.90
C SER A 110 1.08 0.48 -11.63
N CYS A 111 1.43 0.26 -12.90
CA CYS A 111 2.27 1.22 -13.65
C CYS A 111 1.53 2.52 -14.02
N GLY A 112 0.20 2.50 -14.04
CA GLY A 112 -0.63 3.62 -14.46
C GLY A 112 -2.09 3.21 -14.72
N ILE A 113 -2.88 4.13 -15.27
CA ILE A 113 -4.34 3.97 -15.44
C ILE A 113 -4.75 2.98 -16.54
N THR A 114 -3.81 2.58 -17.40
CA THR A 114 -4.07 1.71 -18.56
C THR A 114 -3.40 0.35 -18.35
N PRO A 115 -4.11 -0.65 -17.79
CA PRO A 115 -3.54 -1.98 -17.53
C PRO A 115 -2.92 -2.65 -18.76
N LYS A 116 -3.53 -2.44 -19.93
CA LYS A 116 -3.01 -2.96 -21.20
C LYS A 116 -1.63 -2.40 -21.57
N LEU A 117 -1.36 -1.15 -21.21
CA LEU A 117 -0.02 -0.57 -21.38
C LEU A 117 0.94 -1.19 -20.37
N CYS A 118 0.50 -1.32 -19.11
CA CYS A 118 1.32 -1.89 -18.04
C CYS A 118 1.71 -3.35 -18.28
N SER A 119 0.85 -4.15 -18.89
CA SER A 119 1.19 -5.55 -19.23
C SER A 119 2.34 -5.65 -20.25
N TYR A 120 2.57 -4.63 -21.09
CA TYR A 120 3.75 -4.59 -21.96
C TYR A 120 5.07 -4.33 -21.21
N TYR A 121 5.00 -3.93 -19.95
CA TYR A 121 6.16 -3.73 -19.07
C TYR A 121 6.31 -4.84 -18.03
N ASP A 122 5.44 -5.85 -18.04
CA ASP A 122 5.59 -7.05 -17.23
C ASP A 122 6.47 -8.08 -17.95
N PHE A 123 7.79 -7.86 -17.89
CA PHE A 123 8.77 -8.67 -18.62
C PHE A 123 8.81 -10.15 -18.18
N ILE A 124 8.33 -10.46 -16.97
CA ILE A 124 8.26 -11.85 -16.48
C ILE A 124 7.19 -12.63 -17.25
N ASN A 125 6.09 -11.99 -17.62
CA ASN A 125 4.99 -12.60 -18.36
C ASN A 125 5.18 -12.53 -19.89
N LEU A 126 6.06 -11.65 -20.37
CA LEU A 126 6.37 -11.46 -21.80
C LEU A 126 7.50 -12.36 -22.35
N LYS A 127 7.89 -13.40 -21.60
CA LYS A 127 9.10 -14.26 -21.77
C LYS A 127 9.51 -14.67 -23.20
N ASN A 128 8.63 -14.59 -24.21
CA ASN A 128 8.92 -15.01 -25.58
C ASN A 128 8.70 -13.94 -26.69
N GLU A 129 8.36 -12.67 -26.37
CA GLU A 129 7.98 -11.67 -27.41
C GLU A 129 8.73 -10.31 -27.35
N ILE A 130 9.82 -10.18 -26.60
CA ILE A 130 10.44 -8.87 -26.40
C ILE A 130 11.55 -8.61 -27.44
N THR A 131 11.24 -7.76 -28.43
CA THR A 131 12.24 -6.92 -29.11
C THR A 131 11.93 -5.47 -28.79
N PHE A 132 12.94 -4.67 -28.39
CA PHE A 132 12.76 -3.26 -27.98
C PHE A 132 12.07 -2.38 -29.04
N SER A 133 12.14 -2.76 -30.32
CA SER A 133 11.42 -2.15 -31.44
C SER A 133 9.90 -2.28 -31.34
N ASN A 134 9.38 -3.37 -30.77
CA ASN A 134 7.95 -3.64 -30.64
C ASN A 134 7.29 -2.80 -29.54
N ILE A 135 8.03 -2.41 -28.50
CA ILE A 135 7.49 -1.65 -27.38
C ILE A 135 7.20 -0.19 -27.81
N ARG A 136 8.15 0.49 -28.46
CA ARG A 136 7.93 1.88 -28.94
C ARG A 136 6.80 1.98 -29.96
N LYS A 137 6.76 1.08 -30.96
CA LYS A 137 5.69 1.08 -31.99
C LYS A 137 4.29 0.84 -31.43
N ARG A 138 4.15 0.12 -30.31
CA ARG A 138 2.83 -0.16 -29.71
C ARG A 138 2.31 1.01 -28.86
N VAL A 139 3.18 1.92 -28.40
CA VAL A 139 2.78 3.12 -27.65
C VAL A 139 2.21 4.19 -28.58
N ASP A 140 2.77 4.34 -29.78
CA ASP A 140 2.34 5.35 -30.78
C ASP A 140 0.92 5.10 -31.36
N VAL A 141 0.31 3.92 -31.14
CA VAL A 141 -0.98 3.53 -31.73
C VAL A 141 -2.15 3.66 -30.73
N SER A 142 -1.89 4.11 -29.50
CA SER A 142 -2.87 4.08 -28.40
C SER A 142 -3.11 5.43 -27.72
N PHE A 143 -3.05 6.51 -28.50
CA PHE A 143 -3.63 7.81 -28.13
C PHE A 143 -4.89 8.08 -28.96
#